data_AF-A0A969HJ76-F1
#
_entry.id   AF-A0A969HJ76-F1
#
_cell.length_a   1.000
_cell.length_b   1.000
_cell.length_c   1.000
_cell.angle_alpha   90.00
_cell.angle_beta   90.00
_cell.angle_gamma   90.00
#
_symmetry.space_group_name_H-M   'P 1'
#
loop_
_entity.id
_entity.type
_entity.pdbx_description
1 polymer ?
#
loop_
_entity_poly.entity_id
_entity_poly.type
_entity_poly.pdbx_seq_one_letter_code
_entity_poly.pdbx_strand_id
1 'polypeptide(L)'
;MVLAIADCTGHGVPGAFMSMIGNDLLNDIVYAQQVTEPDIILTKLHQGIRYALKQEKTLNQDGMDIAVVVIDREQKTLQYAGAHTPVIFIQDDQMEIKKGNRYGVGGMMLQIERKFTLHTFDISRAGKVLSIFFRMATQTSLVGRRGVNF
;
A
#
# COMPACT_ATOMS: atom_id res chain seq x y z
N MET A 1 8.45 -0.64 -10.48
CA MET A 1 7.35 0.36 -10.43
C MET A 1 6.53 0.09 -9.18
N VAL A 2 6.30 1.11 -8.34
CA VAL A 2 5.43 1.00 -7.15
C VAL A 2 4.06 1.57 -7.52
N LEU A 3 2.99 0.97 -7.01
CA LEU A 3 1.62 1.43 -7.11
C LEU A 3 0.98 1.31 -5.72
N ALA A 4 0.27 2.34 -5.29
CA ALA A 4 -0.46 2.34 -4.03
C ALA A 4 -1.90 2.80 -4.28
N ILE A 5 -2.85 2.23 -3.56
CA ILE A 5 -4.23 2.72 -3.49
C ILE A 5 -4.62 2.72 -2.02
N ALA A 6 -5.06 3.87 -1.51
CA ALA A 6 -5.30 4.07 -0.09
C ALA A 6 -6.65 4.74 0.16
N ASP A 7 -7.39 4.23 1.15
CA ASP A 7 -8.58 4.86 1.72
C ASP A 7 -8.24 5.35 3.13
N CYS A 8 -8.15 6.67 3.29
CA CYS A 8 -7.81 7.27 4.58
C CYS A 8 -9.06 7.43 5.44
N THR A 9 -8.95 7.15 6.73
CA THR A 9 -10.00 7.46 7.70
C THR A 9 -9.96 8.94 8.09
N GLY A 10 -11.10 9.45 8.56
CA GLY A 10 -11.31 10.88 8.84
C GLY A 10 -12.01 11.59 7.69
N HIS A 11 -12.90 12.53 8.02
CA HIS A 11 -13.65 13.33 7.03
C HIS A 11 -13.36 14.82 7.20
N GLY A 12 -13.36 15.57 6.09
CA GLY A 12 -13.04 16.99 6.11
C GLY A 12 -11.56 17.26 6.37
N VAL A 13 -11.24 18.20 7.26
CA VAL A 13 -9.87 18.64 7.51
C VAL A 13 -8.95 17.51 8.01
N PRO A 14 -9.34 16.67 9.02
CA PRO A 14 -8.50 15.55 9.45
C PRO A 14 -8.19 14.53 8.34
N GLY A 15 -9.16 14.25 7.46
CA GLY A 15 -8.97 13.35 6.31
C GLY A 15 -7.96 13.92 5.30
N ALA A 16 -8.03 15.22 5.00
CA ALA A 16 -7.05 15.88 4.13
C ALA A 16 -5.63 15.87 4.72
N PHE A 17 -5.50 16.07 6.04
CA PHE A 17 -4.23 15.93 6.75
C PHE A 17 -3.69 14.49 6.69
N MET A 18 -4.56 13.48 6.83
CA MET A 18 -4.16 12.07 6.70
C MET A 18 -3.63 11.73 5.31
N SER A 19 -4.30 12.18 4.25
CA SER A 19 -3.83 11.96 2.88
C SER A 19 -2.49 12.64 2.63
N MET A 20 -2.28 13.85 3.16
CA MET A 20 -0.99 14.57 3.06
C MET A 20 0.13 13.80 3.78
N ILE A 21 -0.06 13.46 5.06
CA ILE A 21 0.92 12.71 5.86
C ILE A 21 1.23 11.36 5.19
N GLY A 22 0.20 10.64 4.74
CA GLY A 22 0.33 9.36 4.07
C GLY A 22 1.16 9.46 2.79
N ASN A 23 0.87 10.45 1.95
CA ASN A 23 1.59 10.68 0.70
C ASN A 23 3.06 11.08 0.96
N ASP A 24 3.32 11.97 1.91
CA ASP A 24 4.67 12.41 2.24
C ASP A 24 5.51 11.24 2.78
N LEU A 25 4.94 10.42 3.67
CA LEU A 25 5.60 9.22 4.17
C LEU A 25 5.85 8.19 3.07
N LEU A 26 4.87 7.93 2.20
CA LEU A 26 5.06 7.03 1.06
C LEU A 26 6.19 7.52 0.14
N ASN A 27 6.24 8.83 -0.14
CA ASN A 27 7.30 9.41 -0.95
C ASN A 27 8.67 9.30 -0.27
N ASP A 28 8.77 9.58 1.02
CA ASP A 28 10.00 9.42 1.77
C ASP A 28 10.48 7.95 1.76
N ILE A 29 9.59 7.01 2.08
CA ILE A 29 9.90 5.58 2.13
C ILE A 29 10.36 5.06 0.75
N VAL A 30 9.65 5.41 -0.32
CA VAL A 30 9.94 4.88 -1.66
C VAL A 30 11.11 5.62 -2.33
N TYR A 31 11.16 6.95 -2.25
CA TYR A 31 12.14 7.74 -2.98
C TYR A 31 13.37 8.11 -2.18
N ALA A 32 13.24 8.47 -0.89
CA ALA A 32 14.41 8.83 -0.08
C ALA A 32 15.08 7.57 0.49
N GLN A 33 14.29 6.65 1.04
CA GLN A 33 14.80 5.41 1.65
C GLN A 33 15.01 4.27 0.65
N GLN A 34 14.56 4.42 -0.61
CA GLN A 34 14.66 3.42 -1.68
C GLN A 34 14.06 2.05 -1.32
N VAL A 35 13.01 2.03 -0.48
CA VAL A 35 12.32 0.78 -0.10
C VAL A 35 11.33 0.40 -1.19
N THR A 36 11.42 -0.83 -1.68
CA THR A 36 10.55 -1.34 -2.76
C THR A 36 9.81 -2.61 -2.39
N GLU A 37 9.96 -3.12 -1.18
CA GLU A 37 9.22 -4.28 -0.67
C GLU A 37 7.87 -3.83 -0.09
N PRO A 38 6.71 -4.25 -0.65
CA PRO A 38 5.39 -3.77 -0.24
C PRO A 38 5.08 -3.92 1.25
N ASP A 39 5.45 -5.04 1.85
CA ASP A 39 5.22 -5.34 3.27
C ASP A 39 6.04 -4.40 4.16
N ILE A 40 7.30 -4.12 3.78
CA ILE A 40 8.17 -3.18 4.48
C ILE A 40 7.68 -1.74 4.33
N ILE A 41 7.20 -1.36 3.14
CA ILE A 41 6.56 -0.06 2.91
C ILE A 41 5.38 0.12 3.87
N LEU A 42 4.49 -0.87 3.97
CA LEU A 42 3.33 -0.80 4.86
C LEU A 42 3.73 -0.76 6.34
N THR A 43 4.74 -1.53 6.76
CA THR A 43 5.25 -1.50 8.14
C THR A 43 5.84 -0.13 8.50
N LYS A 44 6.66 0.46 7.61
CA LYS A 44 7.23 1.80 7.81
C LYS A 44 6.14 2.88 7.81
N LEU A 45 5.18 2.79 6.90
CA LEU A 45 4.05 3.72 6.84
C LEU A 45 3.22 3.66 8.13
N HIS A 46 3.00 2.46 8.67
CA HIS A 46 2.31 2.26 9.94
C HIS A 46 3.02 2.98 11.09
N GLN A 47 4.33 2.81 11.20
CA GLN A 47 5.14 3.48 12.22
C GLN A 47 5.14 5.00 12.05
N GLY A 48 5.31 5.49 10.80
CA GLY A 48 5.32 6.91 10.48
C GLY A 48 4.00 7.60 10.82
N ILE A 49 2.87 6.99 10.47
CA ILE A 49 1.53 7.53 10.79
C ILE A 49 1.31 7.58 12.30
N ARG A 50 1.64 6.49 13.03
CA ARG A 50 1.51 6.47 14.50
C ARG A 50 2.32 7.57 15.16
N TYR A 51 3.54 7.80 14.68
CA TYR A 51 4.42 8.85 15.17
C TYR A 51 3.88 10.25 14.86
N ALA A 52 3.54 10.52 13.60
CA ALA A 52 3.06 11.83 13.14
C ALA A 52 1.79 12.27 13.88
N LEU A 53 0.87 11.34 14.12
CA LEU A 53 -0.41 11.58 14.82
C LEU A 53 -0.32 11.41 16.34
N LYS A 54 0.86 11.05 16.88
CA LYS A 54 1.09 10.82 18.31
C LYS A 54 0.07 9.83 18.90
N GLN A 55 -0.22 8.73 18.20
CA GLN A 55 -1.28 7.77 18.58
C GLN A 55 -0.95 6.97 19.85
N GLU A 56 0.29 7.01 20.32
CA GLU A 56 0.67 6.44 21.61
C GLU A 56 0.32 7.35 22.80
N LYS A 57 0.14 8.65 22.54
CA LYS A 57 -0.08 9.68 23.58
C LYS A 57 -1.45 10.33 23.49
N THR A 58 -2.23 10.02 22.46
CA THR A 58 -3.52 10.64 22.18
C THR A 58 -4.57 9.58 21.88
N LEU A 59 -5.84 9.98 21.89
CA LEU A 59 -6.95 9.15 21.45
C LEU A 59 -7.17 9.23 19.93
N ASN A 60 -6.19 9.70 19.14
CA ASN A 60 -6.31 9.72 17.69
C ASN A 60 -6.26 8.29 17.15
N GLN A 61 -7.24 7.93 16.32
CA GLN A 61 -7.41 6.61 15.75
C GLN A 61 -7.41 6.63 14.21
N ASP A 62 -7.00 7.76 13.63
CA ASP A 62 -6.94 7.92 12.19
C ASP A 62 -5.89 6.99 11.58
N GLY A 63 -6.07 6.65 10.32
CA GLY A 63 -5.30 5.62 9.66
C GLY A 63 -5.71 5.50 8.21
N MET A 64 -5.32 4.40 7.59
CA MET A 64 -5.73 4.11 6.23
C MET A 64 -5.78 2.62 5.96
N ASP A 65 -6.71 2.25 5.11
CA ASP A 65 -6.69 0.98 4.39
C ASP A 65 -5.90 1.21 3.11
N ILE A 66 -4.99 0.31 2.77
CA ILE A 66 -4.08 0.54 1.65
C ILE A 66 -3.63 -0.78 1.04
N ALA A 67 -3.50 -0.80 -0.28
CA ALA A 67 -2.83 -1.85 -1.01
C ALA A 67 -1.61 -1.28 -1.74
N VAL A 68 -0.46 -1.95 -1.60
CA VAL A 68 0.78 -1.63 -2.30
C VAL A 68 1.15 -2.78 -3.21
N VAL A 69 1.39 -2.47 -4.47
CA VAL A 69 1.86 -3.41 -5.50
C VAL A 69 3.17 -2.89 -6.07
N VAL A 70 4.15 -3.78 -6.19
CA VAL A 70 5.44 -3.48 -6.79
C VAL A 70 5.68 -4.42 -7.95
N ILE A 71 5.90 -3.85 -9.12
CA ILE A 71 6.14 -4.58 -10.37
C ILE A 71 7.60 -4.41 -10.75
N ASP A 72 8.32 -5.52 -10.78
CA ASP A 72 9.67 -5.62 -11.30
C ASP A 72 9.63 -6.32 -12.67
N ARG A 73 9.93 -5.56 -13.73
CA ARG A 73 9.92 -6.07 -15.10
C ARG A 73 11.19 -6.82 -15.47
N GLU A 74 12.29 -6.55 -14.79
CA GLU A 74 13.57 -7.23 -15.03
C GLU A 74 13.54 -8.62 -14.41
N GLN A 75 13.12 -8.69 -13.13
CA GLN A 75 12.92 -9.95 -12.42
C GLN A 75 11.63 -10.66 -12.83
N LYS A 76 10.75 -9.97 -13.58
CA LYS A 76 9.43 -10.46 -13.99
C LYS A 76 8.61 -10.94 -12.79
N THR A 77 8.59 -10.14 -11.74
CA THR A 77 7.82 -10.40 -10.52
C THR A 77 6.84 -9.27 -10.24
N LEU A 78 5.71 -9.65 -9.65
CA LEU A 78 4.78 -8.72 -9.02
C LEU A 78 4.68 -9.08 -7.54
N GLN A 79 4.90 -8.09 -6.69
CA GLN A 79 4.77 -8.23 -5.24
C GLN A 79 3.60 -7.39 -4.74
N TYR A 80 2.91 -7.88 -3.72
CA TYR A 80 1.74 -7.24 -3.14
C TYR A 80 1.71 -7.40 -1.63
N ALA A 81 1.34 -6.33 -0.93
CA ALA A 81 0.90 -6.37 0.45
C ALA A 81 -0.29 -5.42 0.63
N GLY A 82 -1.20 -5.75 1.54
CA GLY A 82 -2.41 -4.94 1.78
C GLY A 82 -2.81 -4.89 3.24
N ALA A 83 -3.37 -3.75 3.64
CA ALA A 83 -3.96 -3.46 4.94
C ALA A 83 -5.46 -3.23 4.72
N HIS A 84 -6.31 -4.19 5.13
CA HIS A 84 -7.75 -4.28 4.85
C HIS A 84 -8.18 -4.30 3.37
N THR A 85 -7.36 -3.81 2.46
CA THR A 85 -7.64 -3.81 1.02
C THR A 85 -7.17 -5.15 0.42
N PRO A 86 -8.04 -5.95 -0.22
CA PRO A 86 -7.62 -7.09 -1.03
C PRO A 86 -7.24 -6.67 -2.45
N VAL A 87 -6.49 -7.50 -3.14
CA VAL A 87 -6.21 -7.36 -4.58
C VAL A 87 -6.73 -8.56 -5.35
N ILE A 88 -7.29 -8.30 -6.53
CA ILE A 88 -7.64 -9.32 -7.51
C ILE A 88 -6.57 -9.27 -8.60
N PHE A 89 -5.92 -10.40 -8.82
CA PHE A 89 -4.90 -10.61 -9.84
C PHE A 89 -5.48 -11.52 -10.92
N ILE A 90 -5.39 -11.11 -12.17
CA ILE A 90 -5.84 -11.90 -13.32
C ILE A 90 -4.67 -12.10 -14.29
N GLN A 91 -4.34 -13.35 -14.58
CA GLN A 91 -3.29 -13.76 -15.51
C GLN A 91 -3.73 -15.05 -16.21
N ASP A 92 -3.54 -15.16 -17.54
CA ASP A 92 -3.90 -16.36 -18.31
C ASP A 92 -5.34 -16.85 -18.10
N ASP A 93 -6.31 -15.92 -18.04
CA ASP A 93 -7.72 -16.19 -17.73
C ASP A 93 -7.97 -16.85 -16.35
N GLN A 94 -6.94 -16.91 -15.50
CA GLN A 94 -7.03 -17.32 -14.11
C GLN A 94 -7.15 -16.10 -13.22
N MET A 95 -8.15 -16.10 -12.34
CA MET A 95 -8.35 -15.06 -11.33
C MET A 95 -7.92 -15.59 -9.96
N GLU A 96 -7.08 -14.83 -9.29
CA GLU A 96 -6.69 -15.06 -7.89
C GLU A 96 -7.00 -13.83 -7.03
N ILE A 97 -7.61 -14.04 -5.86
CA ILE A 97 -7.85 -12.99 -4.88
C ILE A 97 -6.88 -13.17 -3.72
N LYS A 98 -6.01 -12.18 -3.49
CA LYS A 98 -5.17 -12.14 -2.28
C LYS A 98 -5.76 -11.15 -1.29
N LYS A 99 -6.10 -11.69 -0.12
CA LYS A 99 -6.57 -10.87 1.01
C LYS A 99 -5.41 -10.08 1.59
N GLY A 100 -5.65 -8.80 1.87
CA GLY A 100 -4.80 -8.02 2.76
C GLY A 100 -4.93 -8.51 4.21
N ASN A 101 -4.07 -8.00 5.07
CA ASN A 101 -4.14 -8.22 6.51
C ASN A 101 -5.43 -7.62 7.10
N ARG A 102 -5.93 -8.22 8.19
CA ARG A 102 -7.17 -7.81 8.89
C ARG A 102 -6.98 -6.60 9.82
N TYR A 103 -6.01 -5.76 9.50
CA TYR A 103 -5.73 -4.51 10.20
C TYR A 103 -5.26 -3.47 9.18
N GLY A 104 -5.57 -2.20 9.45
CA GLY A 104 -5.16 -1.06 8.64
C GLY A 104 -3.73 -0.61 8.94
N VAL A 105 -3.36 0.54 8.40
CA VAL A 105 -2.16 1.32 8.78
C VAL A 105 -2.59 2.41 9.77
N GLY A 106 -1.78 2.71 10.79
CA GLY A 106 -2.21 3.52 11.94
C GLY A 106 -3.30 2.86 12.82
N GLY A 107 -4.08 3.70 13.50
CA GLY A 107 -5.28 3.32 14.27
C GLY A 107 -5.06 2.71 15.66
N MET A 108 -6.16 2.25 16.25
CA MET A 108 -6.28 1.88 17.68
C MET A 108 -5.43 0.71 18.19
N MET A 109 -5.09 -0.29 17.36
CA MET A 109 -4.53 -1.53 17.93
C MET A 109 -3.17 -1.26 18.56
N LEU A 110 -3.02 -1.72 19.81
CA LEU A 110 -1.87 -1.54 20.71
C LEU A 110 -0.55 -2.15 20.21
N GLN A 111 -0.58 -2.89 19.10
CA GLN A 111 0.63 -3.43 18.51
C GLN A 111 1.39 -2.32 17.77
N ILE A 112 2.50 -1.89 18.38
CA ILE A 112 3.47 -0.95 17.79
C ILE A 112 4.10 -1.57 16.54
N GLU A 113 4.36 -2.88 16.57
CA GLU A 113 4.86 -3.62 15.42
C GLU A 113 3.73 -4.34 14.68
N ARG A 114 3.55 -4.00 13.40
CA ARG A 114 2.69 -4.74 12.47
C ARG A 114 3.52 -5.28 11.33
N LYS A 115 3.35 -6.57 11.04
CA LYS A 115 4.02 -7.27 9.93
C LYS A 115 3.02 -7.64 8.86
N PHE A 116 3.06 -6.93 7.74
CA PHE A 116 2.17 -7.20 6.62
C PHE A 116 2.62 -8.46 5.86
N THR A 117 1.67 -9.16 5.25
CA THR A 117 1.94 -10.37 4.50
C THR A 117 2.32 -10.02 3.07
N LEU A 118 3.54 -10.38 2.68
CA LEU A 118 4.01 -10.27 1.30
C LEU A 118 3.48 -11.44 0.46
N HIS A 119 2.87 -11.12 -0.67
CA HIS A 119 2.52 -12.06 -1.73
C HIS A 119 3.37 -11.78 -2.95
N THR A 120 3.91 -12.82 -3.58
CA THR A 120 4.73 -12.70 -4.78
C THR A 120 4.12 -13.54 -5.89
N PHE A 121 4.07 -12.96 -7.09
CA PHE A 121 3.54 -13.56 -8.30
C PHE A 121 4.59 -13.51 -9.40
N ASP A 122 4.66 -14.58 -10.17
CA ASP A 122 5.50 -14.67 -11.36
C ASP A 122 4.74 -14.09 -12.57
N ILE A 123 5.30 -13.05 -13.18
CA ILE A 123 4.75 -12.42 -14.39
C ILE A 123 5.64 -12.66 -15.61
N SER A 124 6.48 -13.71 -15.57
CA SER A 124 7.40 -14.05 -16.66
C SER A 124 6.71 -14.56 -17.92
N ARG A 125 5.50 -15.10 -17.78
CA ARG A 125 4.65 -15.52 -18.88
C ARG A 125 4.04 -14.27 -19.53
N ALA A 126 4.64 -13.85 -20.64
CA ALA A 126 4.27 -12.65 -21.40
C ALA A 126 2.91 -12.71 -22.13
N GLY A 127 1.98 -13.57 -21.69
CA GLY A 127 0.68 -13.79 -22.31
C GLY A 127 -0.45 -13.19 -21.46
N LYS A 128 -1.22 -12.31 -22.07
CA LYS A 128 -2.52 -11.77 -21.62
C LYS A 128 -2.48 -10.77 -20.45
N VAL A 129 -3.11 -9.64 -20.75
CA VAL A 129 -3.48 -8.50 -19.89
C VAL A 129 -3.38 -8.78 -18.38
N LEU A 130 -2.35 -8.24 -17.75
CA LEU A 130 -2.30 -8.14 -16.29
C LEU A 130 -3.34 -7.11 -15.83
N SER A 131 -4.44 -7.59 -15.24
CA SER A 131 -5.43 -6.73 -14.61
C SER A 131 -5.30 -6.80 -13.11
N ILE A 132 -5.18 -5.64 -12.47
CA ILE A 132 -5.13 -5.50 -11.02
C ILE A 132 -6.39 -4.72 -10.62
N PHE A 133 -7.30 -5.39 -9.94
CA PHE A 133 -8.48 -4.73 -9.38
C PHE A 133 -8.33 -4.60 -7.87
N PHE A 134 -8.53 -3.38 -7.40
CA PHE A 134 -8.62 -3.06 -5.98
C PHE A 134 -10.09 -2.91 -5.63
N ARG A 135 -10.54 -3.59 -4.58
CA ARG A 135 -11.92 -3.47 -4.13
C ARG A 135 -12.10 -2.09 -3.47
N MET A 136 -12.68 -1.16 -4.25
CA MET A 136 -13.05 0.24 -3.93
C MET A 136 -12.41 0.83 -2.65
N ALA A 137 -11.38 1.65 -2.86
CA ALA A 137 -11.03 2.76 -1.97
C ALA A 137 -11.63 4.05 -2.56
N THR A 138 -12.19 4.92 -1.74
CA THR A 138 -12.78 6.20 -2.17
C THR A 138 -11.74 7.25 -2.61
N GLN A 139 -10.45 6.97 -2.44
CA GLN A 139 -9.32 7.78 -2.90
C GLN A 139 -8.26 6.90 -3.60
N THR A 140 -7.74 7.36 -4.74
CA THR A 140 -6.68 6.67 -5.49
C THR A 140 -5.46 7.59 -5.55
N SER A 141 -4.37 7.24 -4.87
CA SER A 141 -3.10 7.97 -4.93
C SER A 141 -2.06 7.16 -5.71
N LEU A 142 -1.90 7.44 -7.02
CA LEU A 142 -0.85 6.83 -7.84
C LEU A 142 0.52 7.42 -7.48
N VAL A 143 1.28 6.74 -6.62
CA VAL A 143 2.71 7.05 -6.40
C VAL A 143 3.53 6.23 -7.40
N GLY A 144 3.79 6.78 -8.59
CA GLY A 144 4.49 6.07 -9.67
C GLY A 144 5.88 6.64 -9.95
N ARG A 145 6.90 5.77 -9.99
CA ARG A 145 8.21 6.06 -10.60
C ARG A 145 8.03 6.07 -12.12
N ARG A 146 7.86 7.24 -12.76
CA ARG A 146 8.07 7.40 -14.21
C ARG A 146 9.56 7.41 -14.47
N GLY A 147 10.06 6.35 -15.10
CA GLY A 147 11.45 6.23 -15.47
C GLY A 147 11.66 5.25 -16.62
N VAL A 148 10.85 5.33 -17.68
CA VAL A 148 11.24 4.97 -19.07
C VAL A 148 10.32 5.75 -20.04
N ASN A 149 10.92 6.47 -20.98
CA ASN A 149 10.25 7.15 -22.10
C ASN A 149 9.53 6.15 -23.02
N PHE A 150 8.36 6.54 -23.52
CA PHE A 150 8.01 6.50 -24.94
C PHE A 150 7.20 7.75 -25.26
#